data_AF-A0A9N9Y803-F1
#
_entry.id   AF-A0A9N9Y803-F1
#
_cell.length_a   1.000
_cell.length_b   1.000
_cell.length_c   1.000
_cell.angle_alpha   90.00
_cell.angle_beta   90.00
_cell.angle_gamma   90.00
#
_symmetry.space_group_name_H-M   'P 1'
#
loop_
_entity.id
_entity.type
_entity.pdbx_description
1 polymer ?
#
loop_
_entity_poly.entity_id
_entity_poly.type
_entity_poly.pdbx_seq_one_letter_code
_entity_poly.pdbx_strand_id
1 'polypeptide(L)'
;MADSLTEEQVSEFKEAFSLFDKDGDGEITTKELGTVMRSLGQNPSESELQDMINEVDADNNGTIDFPEFLTMMARKMKDTDSEEEIREAFKVFDRDNNGFISAAELRHVMTSIGEKLTDDEVDEMIREADQDGDGRIDYNEFVQLMMQK
;
A
#
# COMPACT_ATOMS: atom_id res chain seq x y z
N MET A 1 0.46 0.58 -19.94
CA MET A 1 -0.88 0.96 -20.44
C MET A 1 -1.71 1.24 -19.21
N ALA A 2 -2.46 2.34 -19.17
CA ALA A 2 -3.20 2.76 -17.99
C ALA A 2 -4.01 1.59 -17.42
N ASP A 3 -3.83 1.33 -16.12
CA ASP A 3 -4.60 0.39 -15.31
C ASP A 3 -6.09 0.77 -15.42
N SER A 4 -6.76 0.28 -16.45
CA SER A 4 -8.21 0.42 -16.59
C SER A 4 -8.84 -0.50 -15.56
N LEU A 5 -9.26 0.07 -14.43
CA LEU A 5 -10.05 -0.60 -13.41
C LEU A 5 -11.17 -1.41 -14.09
N THR A 6 -11.31 -2.67 -13.70
CA THR A 6 -12.34 -3.57 -14.27
C THR A 6 -13.75 -3.05 -13.93
N GLU A 7 -14.77 -3.44 -14.71
CA GLU A 7 -16.16 -3.04 -14.42
C GLU A 7 -16.61 -3.46 -13.00
N GLU A 8 -16.10 -4.58 -12.50
CA GLU A 8 -16.33 -5.03 -11.12
C GLU A 8 -15.70 -4.08 -10.10
N GLN A 9 -14.41 -3.74 -10.26
CA GLN A 9 -13.74 -2.78 -9.38
C GLN A 9 -14.41 -1.41 -9.41
N VAL A 10 -14.80 -0.93 -10.60
CA VAL A 10 -15.54 0.34 -10.74
C VAL A 10 -16.88 0.27 -10.00
N SER A 11 -17.57 -0.88 -10.01
CA SER A 11 -18.79 -1.08 -9.25
C SER A 11 -18.55 -1.06 -7.74
N GLU A 12 -17.51 -1.75 -7.25
CA GLU A 12 -17.13 -1.73 -5.83
C GLU A 12 -16.74 -0.32 -5.37
N PHE A 13 -15.98 0.41 -6.18
CA PHE A 13 -15.65 1.81 -5.89
C PHE A 13 -16.86 2.72 -5.94
N LYS A 14 -17.86 2.43 -6.77
CA LYS A 14 -19.11 3.20 -6.81
C LYS A 14 -19.97 2.96 -5.57
N GLU A 15 -20.00 1.74 -5.07
CA GLU A 15 -20.63 1.43 -3.78
C GLU A 15 -19.87 2.11 -2.64
N ALA A 16 -18.54 2.06 -2.65
CA ALA A 16 -17.71 2.78 -1.68
C ALA A 16 -17.94 4.29 -1.75
N PHE A 17 -17.96 4.87 -2.95
CA PHE A 17 -18.24 6.29 -3.19
C PHE A 17 -19.60 6.69 -2.59
N SER A 18 -20.63 5.86 -2.79
CA SER A 18 -21.96 6.06 -2.21
C SER A 18 -22.00 5.94 -0.68
N LEU A 19 -20.97 5.36 -0.05
CA LEU A 19 -20.83 5.41 1.41
C LEU A 19 -20.33 6.78 1.88
N PHE A 20 -19.48 7.43 1.09
CA PHE A 20 -18.95 8.77 1.32
C PHE A 20 -19.96 9.86 0.95
N ASP A 21 -20.45 9.87 -0.28
CA ASP A 21 -21.48 10.78 -0.79
C ASP A 21 -22.84 10.47 -0.15
N LYS A 22 -23.23 11.27 0.86
CA LYS A 22 -24.44 11.04 1.66
C LYS A 22 -25.67 11.70 1.06
N ASP A 23 -25.50 12.83 0.40
CA ASP A 23 -26.58 13.55 -0.23
C ASP A 23 -26.81 13.14 -1.69
N GLY A 24 -25.91 12.36 -2.27
CA GLY A 24 -26.02 11.76 -3.59
C GLY A 24 -25.80 12.77 -4.71
N ASP A 25 -25.06 13.84 -4.44
CA ASP A 25 -24.81 14.92 -5.40
C ASP A 25 -23.69 14.57 -6.40
N GLY A 26 -22.93 13.50 -6.12
CA GLY A 26 -21.83 13.04 -6.95
C GLY A 26 -20.48 13.68 -6.61
N GLU A 27 -20.38 14.44 -5.51
CA GLU A 27 -19.20 15.16 -5.05
C GLU A 27 -18.95 14.90 -3.56
N ILE A 28 -17.80 14.31 -3.18
CA ILE A 28 -17.50 14.08 -1.75
C ILE A 28 -16.91 15.35 -1.15
N THR A 29 -17.62 15.95 -0.21
CA THR A 29 -17.12 17.09 0.55
C THR A 29 -16.21 16.70 1.72
N THR A 30 -15.40 17.63 2.24
CA THR A 30 -14.57 17.40 3.46
C THR A 30 -15.39 16.89 4.65
N LYS A 31 -16.64 17.35 4.77
CA LYS A 31 -17.55 16.96 5.85
C LYS A 31 -17.98 15.50 5.73
N GLU A 32 -18.26 15.06 4.51
CA GLU A 32 -18.68 13.70 4.21
C GLU A 32 -17.54 12.71 4.38
N LEU A 33 -16.36 13.05 3.82
CA LEU A 33 -15.13 12.30 4.03
C LEU A 33 -14.85 12.13 5.54
N GLY A 34 -14.90 13.22 6.31
CA GLY A 34 -14.71 13.17 7.75
C GLY A 34 -15.75 12.35 8.50
N THR A 35 -17.00 12.34 8.04
CA THR A 35 -18.07 11.55 8.66
C THR A 35 -17.85 10.05 8.46
N VAL A 36 -17.39 9.65 7.27
CA VAL A 36 -17.06 8.24 6.99
C VAL A 36 -15.78 7.83 7.70
N MET A 37 -14.72 8.63 7.68
CA MET A 37 -13.47 8.30 8.39
C MET A 37 -13.69 8.11 9.89
N ARG A 38 -14.55 8.95 10.51
CA ARG A 38 -15.02 8.76 11.90
C ARG A 38 -15.83 7.50 12.10
N SER A 39 -16.65 7.12 11.12
CA SER A 39 -17.42 5.86 11.17
C SER A 39 -16.53 4.62 11.04
N LEU A 40 -15.37 4.74 10.38
CA LEU A 40 -14.34 3.71 10.28
C LEU A 40 -13.37 3.70 11.49
N GLY A 41 -13.62 4.54 12.51
CA GLY A 41 -12.81 4.59 13.73
C GLY A 41 -11.57 5.49 13.63
N GLN A 42 -11.39 6.22 12.53
CA GLN A 42 -10.33 7.23 12.40
C GLN A 42 -10.85 8.61 12.79
N ASN A 43 -10.04 9.47 13.39
CA ASN A 43 -10.49 10.82 13.78
C ASN A 43 -9.60 11.91 13.18
N PRO A 44 -9.64 12.08 11.84
CA PRO A 44 -8.84 13.09 11.15
C PRO A 44 -9.33 14.50 11.47
N SER A 45 -8.39 15.43 11.47
CA SER A 45 -8.61 16.87 11.63
C SER A 45 -9.16 17.48 10.33
N GLU A 46 -9.80 18.64 10.42
CA GLU A 46 -10.30 19.35 9.22
C GLU A 46 -9.18 19.69 8.24
N SER A 47 -7.98 20.03 8.74
CA SER A 47 -6.79 20.22 7.89
C SER A 47 -6.38 18.93 7.18
N GLU A 48 -6.34 17.79 7.88
CA GLU A 48 -5.97 16.51 7.27
C GLU A 48 -6.97 16.10 6.20
N LEU A 49 -8.27 16.32 6.44
CA LEU A 49 -9.31 16.08 5.43
C LEU A 49 -9.12 16.99 4.22
N GLN A 50 -8.81 18.26 4.43
CA GLN A 50 -8.56 19.21 3.34
C GLN A 50 -7.30 18.85 2.56
N ASP A 51 -6.22 18.46 3.24
CA ASP A 51 -4.99 17.98 2.61
C ASP A 51 -5.28 16.74 1.75
N MET A 52 -6.04 15.77 2.29
CA MET A 52 -6.44 14.57 1.54
C MET A 52 -7.27 14.88 0.30
N ILE A 53 -8.18 15.87 0.36
CA ILE A 53 -8.92 16.33 -0.82
C ILE A 53 -7.96 17.01 -1.80
N ASN A 54 -7.17 17.97 -1.36
CA ASN A 54 -6.25 18.72 -2.21
C ASN A 54 -5.21 17.84 -2.93
N GLU A 55 -4.86 16.68 -2.37
CA GLU A 55 -3.96 15.72 -3.01
C GLU A 55 -4.54 15.05 -4.27
N VAL A 56 -5.88 15.04 -4.41
CA VAL A 56 -6.59 14.35 -5.49
C VAL A 56 -7.53 15.24 -6.30
N ASP A 57 -7.91 16.39 -5.74
CA ASP A 57 -8.70 17.45 -6.34
C ASP A 57 -7.89 18.13 -7.47
N ALA A 58 -8.13 17.65 -8.70
CA ALA A 58 -7.40 18.09 -9.88
C ALA A 58 -7.99 19.40 -10.44
N ASP A 59 -9.29 19.62 -10.25
CA ASP A 59 -9.99 20.81 -10.72
C ASP A 59 -10.02 21.95 -9.68
N ASN A 60 -9.53 21.69 -8.46
CA ASN A 60 -9.43 22.59 -7.31
C ASN A 60 -10.82 23.12 -6.89
N ASN A 61 -11.86 22.29 -7.01
CA ASN A 61 -13.22 22.64 -6.61
C ASN A 61 -13.47 22.46 -5.10
N GLY A 62 -12.53 21.84 -4.37
CA GLY A 62 -12.60 21.59 -2.93
C GLY A 62 -13.47 20.38 -2.53
N THR A 63 -13.80 19.53 -3.50
CA THR A 63 -14.55 18.29 -3.36
C THR A 63 -13.85 17.18 -4.14
N ILE A 64 -14.30 15.93 -4.01
CA ILE A 64 -13.76 14.81 -4.77
C ILE A 64 -14.88 14.27 -5.66
N ASP A 65 -14.72 14.38 -6.98
CA ASP A 65 -15.64 13.76 -7.92
C ASP A 65 -15.38 12.25 -8.07
N PHE A 66 -16.28 11.52 -8.74
CA PHE A 66 -16.12 10.07 -8.92
C PHE A 66 -14.81 9.68 -9.64
N PRO A 67 -14.41 10.31 -10.77
CA PRO A 67 -13.08 10.13 -11.38
C PRO A 67 -11.88 10.37 -10.45
N GLU A 68 -11.91 11.42 -9.63
CA GLU A 68 -10.87 11.79 -8.66
C GLU A 68 -10.82 10.78 -7.53
N PHE A 69 -11.97 10.31 -7.06
CA PHE A 69 -12.08 9.24 -6.07
C PHE A 69 -11.50 7.92 -6.60
N LEU A 70 -11.74 7.58 -7.87
CA LEU A 70 -11.11 6.42 -8.49
C LEU A 70 -9.59 6.56 -8.55
N THR A 71 -9.09 7.77 -8.85
CA THR A 71 -7.65 8.06 -8.87
C THR A 71 -7.05 7.94 -7.47
N MET A 72 -7.74 8.46 -6.45
CA MET A 72 -7.39 8.32 -5.04
C MET A 72 -7.33 6.85 -4.63
N MET A 73 -8.40 6.09 -4.89
CA MET A 73 -8.53 4.69 -4.52
C MET A 73 -7.54 3.80 -5.27
N ALA A 74 -7.31 4.04 -6.56
CA ALA A 74 -6.31 3.30 -7.33
C ALA A 74 -4.90 3.53 -6.78
N ARG A 75 -4.60 4.75 -6.31
CA ARG A 75 -3.32 5.07 -5.66
C ARG A 75 -3.22 4.43 -4.28
N LYS A 76 -4.25 4.55 -3.45
CA LYS A 76 -4.30 3.96 -2.10
C LYS A 76 -4.32 2.44 -2.10
N MET A 77 -5.01 1.80 -3.04
CA MET A 77 -4.97 0.35 -3.22
C MET A 77 -3.56 -0.08 -3.63
N LYS A 78 -2.92 0.58 -4.60
CA LYS A 78 -1.50 0.28 -4.91
C LYS A 78 -0.60 0.35 -3.68
N ASP A 79 -0.76 1.34 -2.81
CA ASP A 79 0.03 1.45 -1.57
C ASP A 79 -0.36 0.40 -0.50
N THR A 80 -1.64 0.10 -0.33
CA THR A 80 -2.15 -0.78 0.74
C THR A 80 -2.01 -2.26 0.39
N ASP A 81 -2.35 -2.66 -0.85
CA ASP A 81 -2.08 -3.99 -1.36
C ASP A 81 -0.57 -4.26 -1.35
N SER A 82 0.27 -3.27 -1.67
CA SER A 82 1.73 -3.41 -1.57
C SER A 82 2.17 -3.66 -0.12
N GLU A 83 1.67 -2.94 0.89
CA GLU A 83 2.08 -3.21 2.28
C GLU A 83 1.63 -4.60 2.77
N GLU A 84 0.38 -5.00 2.48
CA GLU A 84 -0.11 -6.33 2.88
C GLU A 84 0.59 -7.46 2.12
N GLU A 85 0.84 -7.32 0.82
CA GLU A 85 1.64 -8.26 0.03
C GLU A 85 3.07 -8.34 0.52
N ILE A 86 3.71 -7.20 0.83
CA ILE A 86 5.07 -7.17 1.38
C ILE A 86 5.09 -7.82 2.76
N ARG A 87 4.07 -7.63 3.60
CA ARG A 87 3.97 -8.25 4.93
C ARG A 87 3.74 -9.76 4.84
N GLU A 88 2.90 -10.22 3.93
CA GLU A 88 2.71 -11.65 3.66
C GLU A 88 3.98 -12.27 3.09
N ALA A 89 4.65 -11.59 2.15
CA ALA A 89 5.94 -12.02 1.62
C ALA A 89 6.99 -12.11 2.75
N PHE A 90 7.09 -11.09 3.60
CA PHE A 90 8.01 -11.07 4.73
C PHE A 90 7.82 -12.28 5.65
N LYS A 91 6.57 -12.65 5.98
CA LYS A 91 6.26 -13.86 6.76
C LYS A 91 6.63 -15.16 6.06
N VAL A 92 6.62 -15.19 4.73
CA VAL A 92 7.08 -16.36 3.97
C VAL A 92 8.60 -16.50 4.10
N PHE A 93 9.33 -15.37 4.13
CA PHE A 93 10.78 -15.35 4.32
C PHE A 93 11.20 -15.61 5.78
N ASP A 94 10.62 -14.90 6.76
CA ASP A 94 10.88 -15.06 8.21
C ASP A 94 10.14 -16.27 8.77
N ARG A 95 10.79 -17.43 8.72
CA ARG A 95 10.17 -18.69 9.14
C ARG A 95 10.09 -18.82 10.65
N ASP A 96 11.09 -18.29 11.35
CA ASP A 96 11.10 -18.36 12.81
C ASP A 96 10.33 -17.23 13.50
N ASN A 97 9.73 -16.33 12.71
CA ASN A 97 8.90 -15.21 13.17
C ASN A 97 9.64 -14.34 14.19
N ASN A 98 10.95 -14.15 13.98
CA ASN A 98 11.78 -13.31 14.85
C ASN A 98 11.76 -11.83 14.44
N GLY A 99 11.14 -11.49 13.29
CA GLY A 99 11.07 -10.16 12.73
C GLY A 99 12.26 -9.77 11.83
N PHE A 100 13.12 -10.73 11.47
CA PHE A 100 14.34 -10.53 10.69
C PHE A 100 14.57 -11.70 9.72
N ILE A 101 14.90 -11.40 8.48
CA ILE A 101 15.24 -12.43 7.49
C ILE A 101 16.76 -12.64 7.51
N SER A 102 17.18 -13.83 7.90
CA SER A 102 18.59 -14.23 7.83
C SER A 102 18.98 -14.77 6.45
N ALA A 103 20.27 -14.78 6.13
CA ALA A 103 20.79 -15.33 4.87
C ALA A 103 20.35 -16.78 4.60
N ALA A 104 20.30 -17.58 5.67
CA ALA A 104 19.86 -18.96 5.58
C ALA A 104 18.38 -19.08 5.20
N GLU A 105 17.54 -18.18 5.70
CA GLU A 105 16.10 -18.12 5.40
C GLU A 105 15.84 -17.62 3.98
N LEU A 106 16.48 -16.53 3.58
CA LEU A 106 16.39 -15.98 2.23
C LEU A 106 16.76 -17.06 1.20
N ARG A 107 17.88 -17.74 1.41
CA ARG A 107 18.34 -18.86 0.56
C ARG A 107 17.33 -20.00 0.52
N HIS A 108 16.76 -20.37 1.66
CA HIS A 108 15.80 -21.48 1.75
C HIS A 108 14.51 -21.19 0.98
N VAL A 109 14.04 -19.95 1.07
CA VAL A 109 12.81 -19.49 0.41
C VAL A 109 13.04 -19.39 -1.09
N MET A 110 14.14 -18.77 -1.53
CA MET A 110 14.50 -18.68 -2.95
C MET A 110 14.65 -20.07 -3.59
N THR A 111 15.30 -21.00 -2.88
CA THR A 111 15.39 -22.41 -3.32
C THR A 111 14.01 -23.08 -3.40
N SER A 112 13.07 -22.74 -2.52
CA SER A 112 11.69 -23.26 -2.55
C SER A 112 10.87 -22.66 -3.69
N ILE A 113 11.14 -21.42 -4.07
CA ILE A 113 10.52 -20.73 -5.22
C ILE A 113 11.05 -21.29 -6.56
N GLY A 114 12.17 -22.01 -6.53
CA GLY A 114 12.76 -22.68 -7.69
C GLY A 114 13.94 -21.94 -8.29
N GLU A 115 14.32 -20.79 -7.72
CA GLU A 115 15.56 -20.10 -8.05
C GLU A 115 16.69 -20.58 -7.15
N LYS A 116 17.72 -21.16 -7.77
CA LYS A 116 18.94 -21.55 -7.08
C LYS A 116 19.90 -20.38 -7.10
N LEU A 117 19.80 -19.54 -6.08
CA LEU A 117 20.82 -18.54 -5.80
C LEU A 117 22.04 -19.23 -5.18
N THR A 118 23.23 -18.78 -5.60
CA THR A 118 24.50 -19.14 -4.96
C THR A 118 24.67 -18.39 -3.64
N ASP A 119 25.53 -18.89 -2.76
CA ASP A 119 25.78 -18.24 -1.48
C ASP A 119 26.29 -16.79 -1.68
N ASP A 120 27.13 -16.54 -2.70
CA ASP A 120 27.58 -15.20 -3.08
C ASP A 120 26.43 -14.26 -3.50
N GLU A 121 25.43 -14.75 -4.25
CA GLU A 121 24.27 -13.94 -4.67
C GLU A 121 23.36 -13.59 -3.47
N VAL A 122 23.20 -14.51 -2.53
CA VAL A 122 22.43 -14.26 -1.30
C VAL A 122 23.14 -13.24 -0.41
N ASP A 123 24.46 -13.35 -0.25
CA ASP A 123 25.28 -12.37 0.47
C ASP A 123 25.22 -10.98 -0.20
N GLU A 124 25.21 -10.91 -1.53
CA GLU A 124 25.07 -9.65 -2.27
C GLU A 124 23.69 -9.02 -2.03
N MET A 125 22.61 -9.80 -2.14
CA MET A 125 21.25 -9.34 -1.87
C MET A 125 21.08 -8.82 -0.44
N ILE A 126 21.66 -9.51 0.55
CA ILE A 126 21.61 -9.04 1.94
C ILE A 126 22.38 -7.76 2.07
N ARG A 127 23.60 -7.66 1.55
CA ARG A 127 24.39 -6.44 1.65
C ARG A 127 23.73 -5.24 0.97
N GLU A 128 22.93 -5.44 -0.07
CA GLU A 128 22.15 -4.38 -0.70
C GLU A 128 20.92 -3.96 0.14
N ALA A 129 20.32 -4.90 0.88
CA ALA A 129 19.15 -4.68 1.71
C ALA A 129 19.47 -4.13 3.12
N ASP A 130 20.53 -4.68 3.72
CA ASP A 130 21.04 -4.45 5.07
C ASP A 130 21.69 -3.06 5.15
N GLN A 131 20.92 -2.09 5.63
CA GLN A 131 21.37 -0.70 5.77
C GLN A 131 22.05 -0.45 7.12
N ASP A 132 21.67 -1.22 8.15
CA ASP A 132 22.22 -1.06 9.49
C ASP A 132 23.49 -1.89 9.74
N GLY A 133 23.79 -2.83 8.84
CA GLY A 133 24.97 -3.68 8.81
C GLY A 133 24.92 -4.83 9.82
N ASP A 134 23.74 -5.25 10.27
CA ASP A 134 23.58 -6.33 11.25
C ASP A 134 23.67 -7.74 10.64
N GLY A 135 23.74 -7.83 9.30
CA GLY A 135 23.82 -9.07 8.54
C GLY A 135 22.48 -9.81 8.41
N ARG A 136 21.38 -9.12 8.65
CA ARG A 136 19.99 -9.58 8.53
C ARG A 136 19.19 -8.49 7.79
N ILE A 137 17.95 -8.79 7.46
CA ILE A 137 17.03 -7.83 6.83
C ILE A 137 15.83 -7.66 7.75
N ASP A 138 15.65 -6.47 8.31
CA ASP A 138 14.46 -6.16 9.09
C ASP A 138 13.25 -5.86 8.18
N TYR A 139 12.06 -5.72 8.78
CA TYR A 139 10.85 -5.41 8.03
C TYR A 139 10.97 -4.09 7.23
N ASN A 140 11.61 -3.06 7.79
CA ASN A 140 11.74 -1.77 7.09
C ASN A 140 12.71 -1.86 5.92
N GLU A 141 13.84 -2.53 6.08
CA GLU A 141 14.79 -2.81 5.00
C GLU A 141 14.15 -3.63 3.89
N PHE A 142 13.36 -4.65 4.23
CA PHE A 142 12.65 -5.47 3.26
C PHE A 142 11.60 -4.66 2.48
N VAL A 143 10.85 -3.79 3.17
CA VAL A 143 9.90 -2.87 2.53
C VAL A 143 10.62 -1.91 1.60
N GLN A 144 11.73 -1.30 2.03
CA GLN A 144 12.50 -0.40 1.17
C GLN A 144 13.06 -1.12 -0.07
N LEU A 145 13.51 -2.37 0.08
CA LEU A 145 14.01 -3.17 -1.04
C LEU A 145 12.90 -3.50 -2.05
N MET A 146 11.70 -3.83 -1.57
CA MET A 146 10.54 -4.07 -2.43
C MET A 146 9.99 -2.78 -3.08
N MET A 147 10.09 -1.65 -2.39
CA MET A 147 9.65 -0.33 -2.88
C MET A 147 10.65 0.37 -3.80
N GLN A 148 11.93 -0.03 -3.79
CA GLN A 148 12.94 0.51 -4.71
C GLN A 148 12.91 -0.10 -6.12
N LYS A 149 11.99 -1.03 -6.40
CA LYS A 149 11.90 -1.77 -7.66
C LYS A 149 10.87 -1.23 -8.64
#